data_AF-R8BFZ4-F1
#
_entry.id   AF-R8BFZ4-F1
#
_cell.length_a   1.000
_cell.length_b   1.000
_cell.length_c   1.000
_cell.angle_alpha   90.00
_cell.angle_beta   90.00
_cell.angle_gamma   90.00
#
_symmetry.space_group_name_H-M   'P 1'
#
loop_
_entity.id
_entity.type
_entity.pdbx_description
1 polymer ?
#
loop_
_entity_poly.entity_id
_entity_poly.type
_entity_poly.pdbx_seq_one_letter_code
_entity_poly.pdbx_strand_id
1 'polypeptide(L)'
;MAQTTIHHGPSTSIPSGASPGLQFLKGFLAVLDSLDPDQVQTLTNFLTPDAAFAINGGAPVPTEQVLSMLTMRGQKLARFGHEVHVAWDIESGAGSRTVMYESTSVTVFKDDPAAAEIRVREFNIVELVGGGQDGASWKAKELRTFMDASAVYKHAQSLQAKAD
;
A
#
# COMPACT_ATOMS: atom_id res chain seq x y z
N MET A 1 8.94 2.01 -27.06
CA MET A 1 7.48 2.03 -26.80
C MET A 1 7.29 1.67 -25.34
N ALA A 2 6.41 2.37 -24.62
CA ALA A 2 6.08 1.98 -23.24
C ALA A 2 5.43 0.59 -23.26
N GLN A 3 5.90 -0.32 -22.41
CA GLN A 3 5.32 -1.66 -22.26
C GLN A 3 4.38 -1.65 -21.06
N THR A 4 3.18 -2.20 -21.24
CA THR A 4 2.18 -2.31 -20.17
C THR A 4 1.87 -3.77 -19.90
N THR A 5 1.91 -4.16 -18.62
CA THR A 5 1.48 -5.48 -18.14
C THR A 5 0.32 -5.30 -17.17
N ILE A 6 -0.68 -6.19 -17.23
CA ILE A 6 -1.88 -6.12 -16.41
C ILE A 6 -2.03 -7.43 -15.65
N HIS A 7 -2.31 -7.34 -14.36
CA HIS A 7 -2.68 -8.46 -13.50
C HIS A 7 -4.09 -8.27 -12.96
N HIS A 8 -4.89 -9.33 -12.97
CA HIS A 8 -6.23 -9.35 -12.39
C HIS A 8 -6.25 -10.28 -11.18
N GLY A 9 -6.89 -9.81 -10.10
CA GLY A 9 -7.02 -10.54 -8.84
C GLY A 9 -5.96 -10.16 -7.79
N PRO A 10 -5.91 -10.90 -6.68
CA PRO A 10 -5.16 -10.50 -5.49
C PRO A 10 -3.65 -10.47 -5.76
N SER A 11 -2.92 -9.63 -5.03
CA SER A 11 -1.46 -9.48 -5.15
C SER A 11 -0.71 -10.79 -4.88
N THR A 12 -1.24 -11.65 -4.02
CA THR A 12 -0.69 -12.99 -3.71
C THR A 12 -0.69 -13.93 -4.91
N SER A 13 -1.60 -13.73 -5.86
CA SER A 13 -1.72 -14.53 -7.09
C SER A 13 -0.80 -14.06 -8.22
N ILE A 14 -0.07 -12.96 -8.05
CA ILE A 14 0.90 -12.49 -9.05
C ILE A 14 1.98 -13.59 -9.24
N PRO A 15 2.15 -14.12 -10.47
CA PRO A 15 3.08 -15.21 -10.75
C PRO A 15 4.53 -14.74 -10.65
N SER A 16 5.48 -15.62 -10.29
CA SER A 16 6.89 -15.24 -10.13
C SER A 16 7.57 -14.70 -11.39
N GLY A 17 7.05 -15.04 -12.58
CA GLY A 17 7.52 -14.53 -13.87
C GLY A 17 6.81 -13.25 -14.34
N ALA A 18 5.98 -12.61 -13.51
CA ALA A 18 5.32 -11.35 -13.88
C ALA A 18 6.35 -10.22 -14.05
N SER A 19 5.89 -9.09 -14.58
CA SER A 19 6.75 -7.92 -14.79
C SER A 19 7.35 -7.40 -13.48
N PRO A 20 8.51 -6.71 -13.53
CA PRO A 20 9.18 -6.24 -12.33
C PRO A 20 8.33 -5.34 -11.42
N GLY A 21 7.46 -4.48 -11.99
CA GLY A 21 6.55 -3.67 -11.19
C GLY A 21 5.49 -4.50 -10.46
N LEU A 22 5.01 -5.59 -11.06
CA LEU A 22 4.07 -6.51 -10.42
C LEU A 22 4.76 -7.35 -9.31
N GLN A 23 6.02 -7.77 -9.51
CA GLN A 23 6.80 -8.40 -8.44
C GLN A 23 7.04 -7.45 -7.28
N PHE A 24 7.38 -6.19 -7.58
CA PHE A 24 7.50 -5.14 -6.58
C PHE A 24 6.21 -5.02 -5.78
N LEU A 25 5.05 -4.89 -6.45
CA LEU A 25 3.74 -4.75 -5.80
C LEU A 25 3.43 -5.91 -4.85
N LYS A 26 3.71 -7.15 -5.27
CA LYS A 26 3.51 -8.36 -4.46
C LYS A 26 4.28 -8.30 -3.14
N GLY A 27 5.57 -7.96 -3.19
CA GLY A 27 6.41 -7.85 -1.99
C GLY A 27 6.06 -6.62 -1.15
N PHE A 28 5.81 -5.50 -1.80
CA PHE A 28 5.49 -4.23 -1.17
C PHE A 28 4.20 -4.31 -0.35
N LEU A 29 3.11 -4.83 -0.93
CA LEU A 29 1.84 -4.96 -0.22
C LEU A 29 1.91 -5.95 0.94
N ALA A 30 2.69 -7.03 0.83
CA ALA A 30 2.88 -7.96 1.94
C ALA A 30 3.45 -7.27 3.18
N VAL A 31 4.37 -6.30 2.98
CA VAL A 31 4.93 -5.50 4.08
C VAL A 31 3.99 -4.38 4.48
N LEU A 32 3.42 -3.64 3.52
CA LEU A 32 2.52 -2.52 3.77
C LEU A 32 1.25 -2.95 4.51
N ASP A 33 0.79 -4.19 4.35
CA ASP A 33 -0.42 -4.71 4.99
C ASP A 33 -0.16 -5.32 6.37
N SER A 34 1.11 -5.53 6.71
CA SER A 34 1.47 -6.15 7.96
C SER A 34 1.00 -5.34 9.17
N LEU A 35 0.51 -6.06 10.18
CA LEU A 35 0.25 -5.53 11.52
C LEU A 35 1.40 -5.80 12.48
N ASP A 36 2.42 -6.54 12.05
CA ASP A 36 3.64 -6.82 12.80
C ASP A 36 4.62 -5.63 12.67
N PRO A 37 4.97 -4.94 13.78
CA PRO A 37 5.90 -3.82 13.78
C PRO A 37 7.26 -4.16 13.15
N ASP A 38 7.77 -5.37 13.35
CA ASP A 38 9.09 -5.77 12.85
C ASP A 38 9.08 -5.89 11.33
N GLN A 39 7.99 -6.42 10.76
CA GLN A 39 7.79 -6.46 9.31
C GLN A 39 7.66 -5.05 8.75
N VAL A 40 6.91 -4.15 9.41
CA VAL A 40 6.72 -2.76 8.94
C VAL A 40 8.06 -2.01 8.82
N GLN A 41 9.04 -2.27 9.68
CA GLN A 41 10.38 -1.65 9.56
C GLN A 41 11.08 -2.00 8.24
N THR A 42 10.78 -3.17 7.68
CA THR A 42 11.34 -3.59 6.38
C THR A 42 10.74 -2.84 5.19
N LEU A 43 9.72 -2.00 5.38
CA LEU A 43 9.13 -1.17 4.32
C LEU A 43 10.19 -0.26 3.66
N THR A 44 11.18 0.19 4.43
CA THR A 44 12.31 0.98 3.94
C THR A 44 13.10 0.27 2.83
N ASN A 45 13.06 -1.07 2.76
CA ASN A 45 13.64 -1.85 1.67
C ASN A 45 12.90 -1.69 0.34
N PHE A 46 11.72 -1.07 0.32
CA PHE A 46 10.95 -0.79 -0.89
C PHE A 46 10.94 0.68 -1.28
N LEU A 47 11.52 1.56 -0.47
CA LEU A 47 11.41 3.01 -0.63
C LEU A 47 12.76 3.63 -1.00
N THR A 48 12.73 4.74 -1.75
CA THR A 48 13.88 5.65 -1.83
C THR A 48 14.02 6.44 -0.52
N PRO A 49 15.21 6.98 -0.19
CA PRO A 49 15.38 7.78 1.03
C PRO A 49 14.47 9.02 1.09
N ASP A 50 14.08 9.55 -0.07
CA ASP A 50 13.22 10.72 -0.24
C ASP A 50 11.76 10.34 -0.57
N ALA A 51 11.37 9.08 -0.36
CA ALA A 51 10.04 8.62 -0.71
C ALA A 51 8.93 9.35 0.07
N ALA A 52 7.84 9.66 -0.63
CA ALA A 52 6.70 10.38 -0.08
C ALA A 52 5.36 9.71 -0.39
N PHE A 53 4.40 9.89 0.52
CA PHE A 53 3.06 9.35 0.43
C PHE A 53 2.04 10.49 0.40
N ALA A 54 1.06 10.44 -0.48
CA ALA A 54 -0.02 11.43 -0.53
C ALA A 54 -1.38 10.74 -0.62
N ILE A 55 -2.37 11.26 0.10
CA ILE A 55 -3.74 10.75 0.10
C ILE A 55 -4.66 11.84 -0.47
N ASN A 56 -5.46 11.51 -1.48
CA ASN A 56 -6.45 12.40 -2.12
C ASN A 56 -5.86 13.76 -2.57
N GLY A 57 -4.61 13.78 -3.04
CA GLY A 57 -3.92 15.01 -3.45
C GLY A 57 -3.51 15.93 -2.30
N GLY A 58 -3.55 15.45 -1.05
CA GLY A 58 -3.06 16.17 0.12
C GLY A 58 -1.54 16.35 0.13
N ALA A 59 -1.05 17.01 1.18
CA ALA A 59 0.38 17.24 1.36
C ALA A 59 1.17 15.92 1.44
N PRO A 60 2.36 15.84 0.84
CA PRO A 60 3.21 14.66 0.95
C PRO A 60 3.61 14.38 2.40
N VAL A 61 3.55 13.10 2.78
CA VAL A 61 3.89 12.56 4.09
C VAL A 61 5.20 11.78 3.96
N PRO A 62 6.23 12.10 4.77
CA PRO A 62 7.51 11.41 4.72
C PRO A 62 7.44 10.00 5.31
N THR A 63 8.35 9.14 4.90
CA THR A 63 8.44 7.73 5.31
C THR A 63 8.42 7.53 6.83
N GLU A 64 9.15 8.32 7.62
CA GLU A 64 9.17 8.18 9.09
C GLU A 64 7.78 8.35 9.73
N GLN A 65 7.00 9.29 9.21
CA GLN A 65 5.64 9.53 9.70
C GLN A 65 4.71 8.38 9.29
N VAL A 66 4.87 7.85 8.07
CA VAL A 66 4.13 6.67 7.62
C VAL A 66 4.44 5.45 8.48
N LEU A 67 5.71 5.16 8.78
CA LEU A 67 6.10 4.05 9.66
C LEU A 67 5.46 4.15 11.05
N SER A 68 5.37 5.37 11.59
CA SER A 68 4.70 5.64 12.87
C SER A 68 3.20 5.33 12.78
N MET A 69 2.53 5.72 11.69
CA MET A 69 1.12 5.41 11.45
C MET A 69 0.87 3.91 11.28
N LEU A 70 1.73 3.19 10.56
CA LEU A 70 1.63 1.74 10.37
C LEU A 70 1.86 0.98 11.68
N THR A 71 2.77 1.46 12.53
CA THR A 71 2.98 0.92 13.88
C THR A 71 1.72 1.09 14.75
N MET A 72 1.11 2.29 14.74
CA MET A 72 -0.16 2.53 15.43
C MET A 72 -1.28 1.64 14.90
N ARG A 73 -1.34 1.44 13.57
CA ARG A 73 -2.29 0.52 12.93
C ARG A 73 -2.16 -0.90 13.48
N GLY A 74 -0.94 -1.43 13.63
CA GLY A 74 -0.67 -2.74 14.25
C GLY A 74 -1.16 -2.86 15.70
N GLN A 75 -1.14 -1.75 16.45
CA GLN A 75 -1.66 -1.70 17.81
C GLN A 75 -3.19 -1.72 17.84
N LYS A 76 -3.86 -1.03 16.90
CA LYS A 76 -5.32 -0.79 16.92
C LYS A 76 -6.15 -1.83 16.17
N LEU A 77 -5.59 -2.45 15.13
CA LEU A 77 -6.35 -3.31 14.23
C LEU A 77 -6.12 -4.79 14.53
N ALA A 78 -7.20 -5.57 14.49
CA ALA A 78 -7.15 -7.03 14.50
C ALA A 78 -6.84 -7.59 13.10
N ARG A 79 -7.25 -6.88 12.05
CA ARG A 79 -7.00 -7.23 10.66
C ARG A 79 -6.91 -5.99 9.79
N PHE A 80 -5.95 -6.00 8.87
CA PHE A 80 -5.83 -5.03 7.79
C PHE A 80 -5.32 -5.73 6.52
N GLY A 81 -5.69 -5.21 5.36
CA GLY A 81 -5.03 -5.59 4.10
C GLY A 81 -5.74 -5.03 2.87
N HIS A 82 -5.03 -5.00 1.75
CA HIS A 82 -5.57 -4.61 0.46
C HIS A 82 -5.97 -5.85 -0.35
N GLU A 83 -7.25 -5.94 -0.68
CA GLU A 83 -7.75 -6.88 -1.68
C GLU A 83 -7.61 -6.24 -3.07
N VAL A 84 -6.50 -6.54 -3.76
CA VAL A 84 -6.25 -6.05 -5.12
C VAL A 84 -7.21 -6.70 -6.13
N HIS A 85 -7.84 -5.88 -6.97
CA HIS A 85 -8.74 -6.31 -8.04
C HIS A 85 -8.03 -6.33 -9.39
N VAL A 86 -7.25 -5.29 -9.65
CA VAL A 86 -6.47 -5.13 -10.88
C VAL A 86 -5.24 -4.28 -10.58
N ALA A 87 -4.13 -4.64 -11.23
CA ALA A 87 -2.88 -3.90 -11.17
C ALA A 87 -2.28 -3.74 -12.57
N TRP A 88 -1.68 -2.59 -12.82
CA TRP A 88 -0.97 -2.26 -14.05
C TRP A 88 0.48 -1.94 -13.71
N ASP A 89 1.41 -2.47 -14.51
CA ASP A 89 2.81 -2.02 -14.53
C ASP A 89 3.07 -1.39 -15.89
N ILE A 90 3.42 -0.11 -15.89
CA ILE A 90 3.70 0.69 -17.08
C ILE A 90 5.17 1.07 -17.06
N GLU A 91 5.93 0.58 -18.04
CA GLU A 91 7.33 0.94 -18.21
C GLU A 91 7.47 2.26 -18.97
N SER A 92 8.04 3.28 -18.32
CA SER A 92 8.13 4.65 -18.83
C SER A 92 9.44 4.96 -19.57
N GLY A 93 10.31 3.97 -19.73
CA GLY A 93 11.67 4.15 -20.25
C GLY A 93 12.62 4.79 -19.23
N ALA A 94 13.93 4.75 -19.51
CA ALA A 94 14.97 5.38 -18.68
C ALA A 94 15.03 4.94 -17.19
N GLY A 95 14.70 3.67 -16.88
CA GLY A 95 14.79 3.15 -15.51
C GLY A 95 13.67 3.63 -14.58
N SER A 96 12.49 3.93 -15.15
CA SER A 96 11.30 4.29 -14.40
C SER A 96 10.11 3.39 -14.77
N ARG A 97 9.24 3.15 -13.79
CA ARG A 97 7.98 2.41 -13.96
C ARG A 97 6.90 3.05 -13.11
N THR A 98 5.66 2.98 -13.57
CA THR A 98 4.49 3.35 -12.79
C THR A 98 3.66 2.10 -12.53
N VAL A 99 3.45 1.78 -11.26
CA VAL A 99 2.54 0.71 -10.85
C VAL A 99 1.24 1.33 -10.37
N MET A 100 0.12 0.96 -10.98
CA MET A 100 -1.21 1.41 -10.58
C MET A 100 -2.00 0.20 -10.08
N TYR A 101 -2.87 0.36 -9.09
CA TYR A 101 -3.77 -0.72 -8.69
C TYR A 101 -5.08 -0.21 -8.10
N GLU A 102 -6.15 -0.95 -8.40
CA GLU A 102 -7.44 -0.84 -7.73
C GLU A 102 -7.52 -1.91 -6.64
N SER A 103 -7.98 -1.51 -5.46
CA SER A 103 -8.15 -2.45 -4.35
C SER A 103 -9.35 -2.10 -3.48
N THR A 104 -9.69 -3.02 -2.59
CA THR A 104 -10.52 -2.74 -1.43
C THR A 104 -9.70 -2.99 -0.18
N SER A 105 -9.43 -1.97 0.61
CA SER A 105 -8.85 -2.17 1.92
C SER A 105 -9.91 -2.68 2.88
N VAL A 106 -9.51 -3.61 3.74
CA VAL A 106 -10.35 -4.18 4.79
C VAL A 106 -9.73 -3.82 6.13
N THR A 107 -10.53 -3.27 7.02
CA THR A 107 -10.10 -2.85 8.36
C THR A 107 -11.02 -3.49 9.40
N VAL A 108 -10.43 -4.15 10.40
CA VAL A 108 -11.14 -4.67 11.59
C VAL A 108 -10.41 -4.19 12.83
N PHE A 109 -11.12 -3.54 13.75
CA PHE A 109 -10.56 -3.00 14.99
C PHE A 109 -10.51 -4.07 16.08
N LYS A 110 -9.48 -4.04 16.94
CA LYS A 110 -9.38 -4.96 18.09
C LYS A 110 -10.47 -4.72 19.12
N ASP A 111 -10.82 -3.46 19.32
CA ASP A 111 -11.76 -3.02 20.35
C ASP A 111 -13.22 -3.10 19.87
N ASP A 112 -13.47 -3.62 18.66
CA ASP A 112 -14.82 -3.83 18.15
C ASP A 112 -15.31 -5.25 18.47
N PRO A 113 -16.24 -5.43 19.43
CA PRO A 113 -16.77 -6.75 19.77
C PRO A 113 -17.56 -7.40 18.64
N ALA A 114 -18.06 -6.61 17.68
CA ALA A 114 -18.76 -7.14 16.51
C ALA A 114 -17.79 -7.59 15.41
N ALA A 115 -16.50 -7.30 15.54
CA ALA A 115 -15.47 -7.55 14.53
C ALA A 115 -15.89 -7.08 13.13
N ALA A 116 -16.53 -5.90 13.04
CA ALA A 116 -17.08 -5.43 11.78
C ALA A 116 -15.96 -5.17 10.76
N GLU A 117 -16.13 -5.70 9.54
CA GLU A 117 -15.25 -5.37 8.43
C GLU A 117 -15.65 -4.02 7.83
N ILE A 118 -14.78 -3.02 8.00
CA ILE A 118 -14.90 -1.76 7.28
C ILE A 118 -14.13 -1.88 5.97
N ARG A 119 -14.83 -1.69 4.85
CA ARG A 119 -14.29 -1.91 3.51
C ARG A 119 -14.27 -0.59 2.73
N VAL A 120 -13.11 -0.21 2.23
CA VAL A 120 -12.93 1.05 1.48
C VAL A 120 -12.35 0.75 0.11
N ARG A 121 -12.97 1.27 -0.95
CA ARG A 121 -12.41 1.18 -2.30
C ARG A 121 -11.34 2.23 -2.49
N GLU A 122 -10.24 1.82 -3.11
CA GLU A 122 -9.07 2.66 -3.28
C GLU A 122 -8.47 2.49 -4.68
N PHE A 123 -7.92 3.58 -5.18
CA PHE A 123 -7.05 3.59 -6.34
C PHE A 123 -5.68 4.11 -5.93
N ASN A 124 -4.63 3.41 -6.34
CA ASN A 124 -3.27 3.72 -5.93
C ASN A 124 -2.36 3.85 -7.14
N ILE A 125 -1.42 4.79 -7.07
CA ILE A 125 -0.35 5.01 -8.04
C ILE A 125 0.98 5.00 -7.30
N VAL A 126 1.92 4.20 -7.79
CA VAL A 126 3.27 4.05 -7.23
C VAL A 126 4.29 4.36 -8.31
N GLU A 127 5.06 5.42 -8.12
CA GLU A 127 6.17 5.75 -9.02
C GLU A 127 7.43 5.02 -8.56
N LEU A 128 7.97 4.18 -9.43
CA LEU A 128 9.16 3.39 -9.17
C LEU A 128 10.36 3.96 -9.94
N VAL A 129 11.49 3.95 -9.25
CA VAL A 129 12.82 4.23 -9.84
C VAL A 129 13.73 3.04 -9.58
N GLY A 130 14.64 2.78 -10.52
CA GLY A 130 15.61 1.69 -10.41
C GLY A 130 15.68 0.84 -11.67
N GLY A 131 16.20 -0.39 -11.56
CA GLY A 131 16.31 -1.31 -12.69
C GLY A 131 17.33 -0.88 -13.76
N GLY A 132 18.35 -0.11 -13.39
CA GLY A 132 19.49 0.18 -14.27
C GLY A 132 20.28 -1.09 -14.65
N GLN A 133 21.19 -0.96 -15.62
CA GLN A 133 22.01 -2.06 -16.17
C GLN A 133 22.77 -2.87 -15.09
N ASP A 134 22.97 -2.31 -13.90
CA ASP A 134 23.70 -2.91 -12.77
C ASP A 134 22.83 -3.79 -11.85
N GLY A 135 21.56 -4.04 -12.18
CA GLY A 135 20.70 -4.96 -11.41
C GLY A 135 20.13 -4.38 -10.12
N ALA A 136 20.08 -3.06 -9.97
CA ALA A 136 19.48 -2.40 -8.80
C ALA A 136 17.97 -2.73 -8.68
N SER A 137 17.54 -3.18 -7.49
CA SER A 137 16.13 -3.46 -7.17
C SER A 137 15.25 -2.22 -7.32
N TRP A 138 14.01 -2.38 -7.79
CA TRP A 138 13.03 -1.30 -7.89
C TRP A 138 12.66 -0.73 -6.51
N LYS A 139 12.55 0.59 -6.42
CA LYS A 139 12.15 1.32 -5.20
C LYS A 139 11.05 2.32 -5.53
N ALA A 140 10.07 2.48 -4.65
CA ALA A 140 9.07 3.51 -4.75
C ALA A 140 9.63 4.85 -4.29
N LYS A 141 9.44 5.86 -5.14
CA LYS A 141 9.74 7.26 -4.87
C LYS A 141 8.49 8.02 -4.42
N GLU A 142 7.33 7.65 -4.94
CA GLU A 142 6.07 8.29 -4.58
C GLU A 142 4.95 7.26 -4.54
N LEU A 143 4.11 7.36 -3.51
CA LEU A 143 2.82 6.68 -3.45
C LEU A 143 1.70 7.70 -3.35
N ARG A 144 0.69 7.54 -4.21
CA ARG A 144 -0.53 8.35 -4.21
C ARG A 144 -1.73 7.43 -4.05
N THR A 145 -2.52 7.64 -3.00
CA THR A 145 -3.73 6.87 -2.70
C THR A 145 -4.95 7.75 -2.83
N PHE A 146 -5.98 7.25 -3.51
CA PHE A 146 -7.26 7.92 -3.69
C PHE A 146 -8.36 7.04 -3.09
N MET A 147 -9.04 7.53 -2.05
CA MET A 147 -10.01 6.75 -1.28
C MET A 147 -10.96 7.63 -0.46
N ASP A 148 -12.12 7.10 -0.07
CA ASP A 148 -12.98 7.69 0.96
C ASP A 148 -12.87 6.90 2.27
N ALA A 149 -11.98 7.36 3.15
CA ALA A 149 -11.75 6.75 4.46
C ALA A 149 -12.78 7.17 5.54
N SER A 150 -13.83 7.93 5.19
CA SER A 150 -14.77 8.47 6.18
C SER A 150 -15.48 7.38 7.00
N ALA A 151 -15.74 6.22 6.41
CA ALA A 151 -16.33 5.08 7.10
C ALA A 151 -15.42 4.54 8.22
N VAL A 152 -14.11 4.48 7.98
CA VAL A 152 -13.12 4.04 8.98
C VAL A 152 -13.07 5.01 10.16
N TYR A 153 -13.02 6.33 9.88
CA TYR A 153 -12.98 7.34 10.93
C TYR A 153 -14.27 7.37 11.77
N LYS A 154 -15.44 7.30 11.13
CA LYS A 154 -16.74 7.26 11.83
C LYS A 154 -16.83 6.04 12.74
N HIS A 155 -16.39 4.87 12.26
CA HIS A 155 -16.41 3.65 13.05
C HIS A 155 -15.47 3.77 14.25
N ALA A 156 -14.23 4.22 14.04
CA ALA A 156 -13.26 4.43 15.12
C ALA A 156 -13.77 5.39 16.20
N GLN A 157 -14.38 6.51 15.81
CA GLN A 157 -15.00 7.46 16.75
C GLN A 157 -16.15 6.82 17.54
N SER A 158 -16.97 6.00 16.89
CA SER A 158 -18.09 5.32 17.55
C SER A 158 -17.63 4.29 18.59
N LEU A 159 -16.47 3.65 18.38
CA LEU A 159 -15.87 2.74 19.35
C LEU A 159 -15.32 3.51 20.55
N GLN A 160 -14.65 4.63 20.30
CA GLN A 160 -14.13 5.49 21.37
C GLN A 160 -15.24 6.04 22.26
N ALA A 161 -16.35 6.52 21.67
CA ALA A 161 -17.48 7.05 22.42
C ALA A 161 -18.26 6.00 23.25
N LYS A 162 -18.05 4.69 23.00
CA LYS A 162 -18.64 3.60 23.79
C LYS A 162 -17.74 3.14 24.94
N ALA A 163 -16.47 3.57 24.95
CA ALA A 163 -15.51 3.22 25.99
C ALA A 163 -15.52 4.21 27.17
N ASP A 164 -16.12 5.39 26.98
CA ASP A 164 -16.37 6.43 27.99
C ASP A 164 -17.74 6.23 28.67
#